data_AF-A0A1R1XX82-F1
#
_entry.id   AF-A0A1R1XX82-F1
#
_cell.length_a   1.000
_cell.length_b   1.000
_cell.length_c   1.000
_cell.angle_alpha   90.00
_cell.angle_beta   90.00
_cell.angle_gamma   90.00
#
_symmetry.space_group_name_H-M   'P 1'
#
loop_
_entity.id
_entity.type
_entity.pdbx_description
1 polymer ?
#
loop_
_entity_poly.entity_id
_entity_poly.type
_entity_poly.pdbx_seq_one_letter_code
_entity_poly.pdbx_strand_id
1 'polypeptide(L)'
;MYKTQLPFVLVFNKTDVVSEEVCVEWLRDFETFQQALMQQDESYMNSLMNSMSLMLDEFYSQLRVCGVSSVTGRGIDEFFSKVEEARGEYFEEYLPMLLSKMQAKKDLEDERKAEQIEQLAKDMGSQTL
;
A
#
# COMPACT_ATOMS: atom_id res chain seq x y z
N MET A 1 -0.25 -1.21 5.46
CA MET A 1 -0.06 -0.71 4.08
C MET A 1 -0.47 0.75 3.90
N TYR A 2 -1.68 1.16 4.33
CA TYR A 2 -2.14 2.56 4.20
C TYR A 2 -1.30 3.64 4.93
N LYS A 3 -0.55 3.29 5.99
CA LYS A 3 0.33 4.25 6.68
C LYS A 3 1.66 4.49 5.97
N THR A 4 2.17 3.49 5.26
CA THR A 4 3.51 3.55 4.68
C THR A 4 3.50 3.82 3.18
N GLN A 5 2.40 3.55 2.45
CA GLN A 5 2.27 3.82 1.00
C GLN A 5 3.47 3.35 0.17
N LEU A 6 4.11 2.24 0.57
CA LEU A 6 5.29 1.71 -0.12
C LEU A 6 4.87 0.79 -1.28
N PRO A 7 5.66 0.75 -2.36
CA PRO A 7 5.57 -0.28 -3.38
C PRO A 7 5.66 -1.67 -2.74
N PHE A 8 4.84 -2.61 -3.23
CA PHE A 8 4.75 -3.95 -2.67
C PHE A 8 4.73 -5.02 -3.76
N VAL A 9 5.31 -6.16 -3.43
CA VAL A 9 5.34 -7.36 -4.28
C VAL A 9 4.77 -8.52 -3.47
N LEU A 10 3.71 -9.14 -4.00
CA LEU A 10 3.13 -10.35 -3.46
C LEU A 10 3.88 -11.55 -4.03
N VAL A 11 4.33 -12.45 -3.16
CA VAL A 11 5.10 -13.62 -3.54
C VAL A 11 4.39 -14.89 -3.08
N PHE A 12 3.94 -15.70 -4.03
CA PHE A 12 3.45 -17.04 -3.76
C PHE A 12 4.63 -17.99 -3.68
N ASN A 13 4.95 -18.49 -2.48
CA ASN A 13 6.05 -19.42 -2.29
C ASN A 13 5.58 -20.89 -2.40
N LYS A 14 6.52 -21.79 -2.67
CA LYS A 14 6.36 -23.25 -2.79
C LYS A 14 5.59 -23.67 -4.06
N THR A 15 5.88 -23.00 -5.18
CA THR A 15 5.30 -23.33 -6.49
C THR A 15 5.71 -24.71 -7.03
N ASP A 16 6.65 -25.38 -6.36
CA ASP A 16 6.98 -26.80 -6.55
C ASP A 16 5.91 -27.75 -6.01
N VAL A 17 5.06 -27.32 -5.08
CA VAL A 17 3.98 -28.13 -4.49
C VAL A 17 2.62 -27.77 -5.09
N VAL A 18 2.31 -26.47 -5.20
CA VAL A 18 1.04 -25.96 -5.73
C VAL A 18 1.31 -24.75 -6.61
N SER A 19 0.76 -24.77 -7.82
CA SER A 19 0.83 -23.63 -8.75
C SER A 19 0.10 -22.41 -8.19
N GLU A 20 0.70 -21.24 -8.37
CA GLU A 20 0.13 -19.94 -8.00
C GLU A 20 -0.96 -19.44 -8.96
N GLU A 21 -1.10 -20.06 -10.14
CA GLU A 21 -1.96 -19.59 -11.24
C GLU A 21 -3.40 -19.31 -10.82
N VAL A 22 -4.01 -20.22 -10.04
CA VAL A 22 -5.40 -20.07 -9.56
C VAL A 22 -5.52 -18.85 -8.63
N CYS A 23 -4.53 -18.64 -7.76
CA CYS A 23 -4.54 -17.49 -6.88
C CYS A 23 -4.28 -16.19 -7.64
N VAL A 24 -3.43 -16.22 -8.67
CA VAL A 24 -3.21 -15.07 -9.56
C VAL A 24 -4.50 -14.73 -10.31
N GLU A 25 -5.22 -15.72 -10.83
CA GLU A 25 -6.52 -15.55 -11.48
C GLU A 25 -7.51 -14.85 -10.56
N TRP A 26 -7.64 -15.28 -9.30
CA TRP A 26 -8.52 -14.63 -8.32
C TRP A 26 -8.15 -13.19 -7.99
N LEU A 27 -6.86 -12.83 -8.08
CA LEU A 27 -6.39 -11.46 -7.87
C LEU A 27 -6.63 -10.55 -9.08
N ARG A 28 -6.74 -11.14 -10.28
CA ARG A 28 -6.98 -10.40 -11.55
C ARG A 28 -8.45 -10.37 -11.93
N ASP A 29 -9.21 -11.38 -11.52
CA ASP A 29 -10.64 -11.53 -11.76
C ASP A 29 -11.34 -11.79 -10.42
N PHE A 30 -11.87 -10.70 -9.87
CA PHE A 30 -12.60 -10.74 -8.62
C PHE A 30 -13.95 -11.49 -8.75
N GLU A 31 -14.55 -11.58 -9.94
CA GLU A 31 -15.79 -12.33 -10.15
C GLU A 31 -15.56 -13.83 -9.97
N THR A 32 -14.46 -14.34 -10.53
CA THR A 32 -14.04 -15.75 -10.36
C THR A 32 -13.77 -16.06 -8.89
N PHE A 33 -13.14 -15.13 -8.16
CA PHE A 33 -12.96 -15.25 -6.71
C PHE A 33 -14.29 -15.28 -5.95
N GLN A 34 -15.22 -14.37 -6.24
CA GLN A 34 -16.55 -14.34 -5.61
C GLN A 34 -17.33 -15.64 -5.85
N GLN A 35 -17.30 -16.15 -7.08
CA GLN A 35 -17.97 -17.41 -7.42
C GLN A 35 -17.40 -18.59 -6.63
N ALA A 36 -16.07 -18.68 -6.49
CA ALA A 36 -15.44 -19.71 -5.67
C ALA A 36 -15.83 -19.58 -4.18
N LEU A 37 -15.93 -18.35 -3.67
CA LEU A 37 -16.32 -18.07 -2.29
C LEU A 37 -17.79 -18.44 -1.99
N MET A 38 -18.70 -18.10 -2.92
CA MET A 38 -20.12 -18.43 -2.82
C MET A 38 -20.39 -19.93 -2.85
N GLN A 39 -19.50 -20.72 -3.47
CA GLN A 39 -19.59 -22.18 -3.48
C GLN A 39 -19.07 -22.83 -2.17
N GLN A 40 -18.22 -22.14 -1.42
CA GLN A 40 -17.53 -22.68 -0.24
C GLN A 40 -18.21 -22.28 1.09
N ASP A 41 -18.81 -21.08 1.18
CA ASP A 41 -19.40 -20.57 2.44
C ASP A 41 -20.61 -19.65 2.19
N GLU A 42 -21.68 -19.75 3.00
CA GLU A 42 -22.74 -18.72 3.11
C GLU A 42 -22.51 -17.85 4.36
N SER A 43 -21.33 -17.27 4.48
CA SER A 43 -20.93 -16.52 5.68
C SER A 43 -21.08 -15.01 5.51
N TYR A 44 -21.17 -14.29 6.64
CA TYR A 44 -21.09 -12.83 6.74
C TYR A 44 -19.87 -12.25 5.99
N MET A 45 -18.77 -13.01 5.88
CA MET A 45 -17.61 -12.63 5.06
C MET A 45 -17.96 -12.37 3.60
N ASN A 46 -18.90 -13.11 3.01
CA ASN A 46 -19.30 -12.91 1.61
C ASN A 46 -20.05 -11.59 1.42
N SER A 47 -20.94 -11.23 2.36
CA SER A 47 -21.66 -9.96 2.33
C SER A 47 -20.73 -8.75 2.48
N LEU A 48 -19.73 -8.86 3.36
CA LEU A 48 -18.70 -7.83 3.51
C LEU A 48 -17.80 -7.73 2.27
N MET A 49 -17.33 -8.85 1.73
CA MET A 49 -16.51 -8.88 0.52
C MET A 49 -17.26 -8.34 -0.70
N ASN A 50 -18.54 -8.64 -0.84
CA ASN A 50 -19.38 -8.04 -1.89
C ASN A 50 -19.50 -6.52 -1.73
N SER A 51 -19.62 -6.03 -0.49
CA SER A 51 -19.71 -4.60 -0.19
C SER A 51 -18.39 -3.85 -0.41
N MET A 52 -17.24 -4.56 -0.33
CA MET A 52 -15.90 -4.01 -0.54
C MET A 52 -15.30 -4.38 -1.91
N SER A 53 -16.07 -5.05 -2.77
CA SER A 53 -15.63 -5.64 -4.04
C SER A 53 -14.84 -4.68 -4.92
N LEU A 54 -15.39 -3.51 -5.20
CA LEU A 54 -14.74 -2.46 -6.02
C LEU A 54 -13.38 -2.01 -5.47
N MET A 55 -13.25 -1.86 -4.15
CA MET A 55 -11.99 -1.43 -3.54
C MET A 55 -10.94 -2.54 -3.58
N LEU A 56 -11.38 -3.78 -3.33
CA LEU A 56 -10.50 -4.94 -3.37
C LEU A 56 -10.06 -5.28 -4.79
N ASP A 57 -10.96 -5.15 -5.77
CA ASP A 57 -10.67 -5.36 -7.19
C ASP A 57 -9.60 -4.38 -7.69
N GLU A 58 -9.76 -3.08 -7.45
CA GLU A 58 -8.74 -2.08 -7.80
C GLU A 58 -7.41 -2.34 -7.06
N PHE A 59 -7.47 -2.72 -5.79
CA PHE A 59 -6.27 -2.98 -5.01
C PHE A 59 -5.50 -4.22 -5.47
N TYR A 60 -6.19 -5.35 -5.68
CA TYR A 60 -5.56 -6.62 -6.05
C TYR A 60 -5.16 -6.68 -7.52
N SER A 61 -5.94 -6.07 -8.41
CA SER A 61 -5.64 -6.00 -9.85
C SER A 61 -4.36 -5.21 -10.14
N GLN A 62 -3.94 -4.31 -9.26
CA GLN A 62 -2.71 -3.51 -9.42
C GLN A 62 -1.48 -4.11 -8.73
N LEU A 63 -1.63 -5.20 -7.96
CA LEU A 63 -0.49 -5.80 -7.28
C LEU A 63 0.48 -6.44 -8.27
N ARG A 64 1.77 -6.22 -7.98
CA ARG A 64 2.87 -7.03 -8.53
C ARG A 64 2.82 -8.38 -7.83
N VAL A 65 2.65 -9.44 -8.60
CA VAL A 65 2.54 -10.81 -8.09
C VAL A 65 3.54 -11.68 -8.83
N CYS A 66 4.19 -12.59 -8.12
CA CYS A 66 5.05 -13.61 -8.71
C CYS A 66 4.99 -14.91 -7.91
N GLY A 67 5.23 -16.03 -8.58
CA GLY A 67 5.35 -17.34 -7.96
C GLY A 67 6.82 -17.76 -7.85
N VAL A 68 7.24 -18.21 -6.67
CA VAL A 68 8.60 -18.70 -6.42
C VAL A 68 8.61 -20.06 -5.74
N SER A 69 9.63 -20.85 -6.04
CA SER A 69 9.99 -22.01 -5.24
C SER A 69 11.35 -21.74 -4.60
N SER A 70 11.35 -21.49 -3.28
CA SER A 70 12.62 -21.29 -2.55
C SER A 70 13.51 -22.54 -2.53
N VAL A 71 12.95 -23.72 -2.82
CA VAL A 71 13.70 -24.99 -2.84
C VAL A 71 14.40 -25.20 -4.19
N THR A 72 13.67 -24.95 -5.29
CA THR A 72 14.18 -25.22 -6.64
C THR A 72 14.80 -24.00 -7.31
N GLY A 73 14.54 -22.80 -6.78
CA GLY A 73 14.96 -21.53 -7.39
C GLY A 73 14.06 -21.06 -8.53
N ARG A 74 12.98 -21.79 -8.86
CA ARG A 74 12.02 -21.37 -9.89
C ARG A 74 11.40 -20.01 -9.54
N GLY A 75 11.27 -19.13 -10.53
CA GLY A 75 10.59 -17.84 -10.42
C GLY A 75 11.40 -16.72 -9.73
N ILE A 76 12.63 -17.00 -9.29
CA ILE A 76 13.48 -16.01 -8.61
C ILE A 76 13.88 -14.84 -9.52
N ASP A 77 14.15 -15.10 -10.80
CA ASP A 77 14.49 -14.04 -11.76
C ASP A 77 13.32 -13.06 -11.95
N GLU A 78 12.10 -13.58 -12.06
CA GLU A 78 10.89 -12.76 -12.13
C GLU A 78 10.66 -11.97 -10.85
N PHE A 79 10.86 -12.59 -9.69
CA PHE A 79 10.81 -11.91 -8.40
C PHE A 79 11.77 -10.72 -8.34
N PHE A 80 13.04 -10.90 -8.75
CA PHE A 80 14.00 -9.80 -8.78
C PHE A 80 13.62 -8.70 -9.77
N SER A 81 13.07 -9.05 -10.93
CA SER A 81 12.54 -8.07 -11.87
C SER A 81 11.42 -7.22 -11.24
N LYS A 82 10.49 -7.84 -10.51
CA LYS A 82 9.41 -7.13 -9.82
C LYS A 82 9.89 -6.28 -8.66
N VAL A 83 10.94 -6.71 -7.95
CA VAL A 83 11.59 -5.89 -6.92
C VAL A 83 12.27 -4.67 -7.54
N GLU A 84 12.90 -4.82 -8.70
CA GLU A 84 13.53 -3.69 -9.41
C GLU A 84 12.49 -2.68 -9.89
N GLU A 85 11.35 -3.13 -10.43
CA GLU A 85 10.21 -2.27 -10.76
C GLU A 85 9.70 -1.51 -9.51
N ALA A 86 9.52 -2.21 -8.39
CA ALA A 86 9.08 -1.61 -7.14
C ALA A 86 10.12 -0.61 -6.57
N ARG A 87 11.41 -0.87 -6.79
CA ARG A 87 12.50 0.05 -6.44
C ARG A 87 12.43 1.33 -7.28
N GLY A 88 12.15 1.22 -8.58
CA GLY A 88 11.93 2.37 -9.47
C GLY A 88 10.82 3.27 -8.95
N GLU A 89 9.63 2.69 -8.71
CA GLU A 89 8.48 3.42 -8.16
C GLU A 89 8.81 4.09 -6.81
N TYR A 90 9.60 3.42 -5.95
CA TYR A 90 10.01 4.00 -4.68
C TYR A 90 10.80 5.30 -4.85
N PHE A 91 11.79 5.32 -5.74
CA PHE A 91 12.65 6.49 -5.92
C PHE A 91 12.01 7.58 -6.77
N GLU A 92 11.19 7.22 -7.75
CA GLU A 92 10.59 8.16 -8.70
C GLU A 92 9.30 8.80 -8.17
N GLU A 93 8.49 8.06 -7.41
CA GLU A 93 7.18 8.52 -6.97
C GLU A 93 7.11 8.69 -5.45
N TYR A 94 7.44 7.64 -4.70
CA TYR A 94 7.25 7.63 -3.25
C TYR A 94 8.18 8.59 -2.52
N LEU A 95 9.48 8.56 -2.82
CA LEU A 95 10.49 9.37 -2.13
C LEU A 95 10.25 10.89 -2.33
N PRO A 96 9.98 11.41 -3.55
CA PRO A 96 9.63 12.81 -3.74
C PRO A 96 8.37 13.22 -2.97
N MET A 97 7.34 12.38 -2.98
CA MET A 97 6.11 12.61 -2.23
C MET A 97 6.36 12.68 -0.72
N LEU A 98 7.20 11.78 -0.19
CA LEU A 98 7.60 11.76 1.21
C LEU A 98 8.34 13.04 1.61
N LEU A 99 9.33 13.47 0.81
CA LEU A 99 10.11 14.68 1.07
C LEU A 99 9.24 15.93 1.04
N SER A 100 8.33 16.05 0.06
CA SER A 100 7.38 17.15 -0.04
C SER A 100 6.47 17.25 1.19
N LYS A 101 5.93 16.10 1.66
CA LYS A 101 5.14 16.04 2.90
C LYS A 101 5.94 16.43 4.14
N MET A 102 7.21 16.03 4.22
CA MET A 102 8.09 16.41 5.34
C MET A 102 8.36 17.92 5.35
N GLN A 103 8.63 18.51 4.18
CA GLN A 103 8.86 19.94 4.06
C GLN A 103 7.62 20.75 4.41
N ALA A 104 6.47 20.41 3.85
CA ALA A 104 5.20 21.08 4.14
C ALA A 104 4.84 21.03 5.64
N LYS A 105 5.14 19.91 6.32
CA LYS A 105 4.98 19.82 7.79
C LYS A 105 5.91 20.75 8.53
N LYS A 106 7.16 20.86 8.11
CA LYS A 106 8.14 21.75 8.72
C LYS A 106 7.75 23.21 8.56
N ASP A 107 7.32 23.60 7.36
CA ASP A 107 6.89 24.96 7.05
C ASP A 107 5.68 25.36 7.91
N LEU A 108 4.68 24.47 8.03
CA LEU A 108 3.52 24.67 8.89
C LEU A 108 3.88 24.78 10.38
N GLU A 109 4.84 23.99 10.85
CA GLU A 109 5.33 24.08 12.23
C GLU A 109 6.06 25.39 12.50
N ASP A 110 6.84 25.88 11.54
CA ASP A 110 7.58 27.13 11.67
C ASP A 110 6.65 28.35 11.57
N GLU A 111 5.62 28.32 10.71
CA GLU A 111 4.51 29.30 10.71
C GLU A 111 3.79 29.32 12.07
N ARG A 112 3.41 28.16 12.58
CA ARG A 112 2.73 28.07 13.89
C ARG A 112 3.59 28.61 15.04
N LYS A 113 4.90 28.36 15.02
CA LYS A 113 5.83 28.93 16.02
C LYS A 113 5.93 30.45 15.88
N ALA A 114 5.97 30.97 14.66
CA ALA A 114 6.02 32.42 14.42
C ALA A 114 4.75 33.12 14.93
N GLU A 115 3.57 32.57 14.63
CA GLU A 115 2.29 33.07 15.15
C GLU A 115 2.24 33.03 16.69
N GLN A 116 2.69 31.95 17.31
CA GLN A 116 2.76 31.82 18.77
C GLN A 116 3.68 32.86 19.41
N ILE A 117 4.84 33.14 18.81
CA ILE A 117 5.77 34.17 19.29
C ILE A 117 5.13 35.56 19.17
N GLU A 118 4.46 35.86 18.06
CA GLU A 118 3.78 37.15 17.86
C GLU A 118 2.65 37.35 18.88
N GLN A 119 1.88 36.30 19.17
CA GLN A 119 0.79 36.34 20.14
C GLN A 119 1.31 36.53 21.57
N LEU A 120 2.38 35.82 21.96
CA LEU A 120 3.06 36.01 23.25
C LEU A 120 3.60 37.43 23.42
N ALA A 121 4.17 38.02 22.36
CA ALA A 121 4.67 39.40 22.39
C ALA A 121 3.55 40.42 22.65
N LYS A 122 2.36 40.22 22.05
CA LYS A 122 1.17 41.07 22.29
C LYS A 122 0.66 40.94 23.72
N ASP A 123 0.65 39.73 24.27
CA ASP A 123 0.17 39.49 25.64
C ASP A 123 1.12 40.09 26.70
N MET A 124 2.45 40.01 26.50
CA MET A 124 3.43 40.65 27.38
C MET A 124 3.37 42.18 27.36
N GLY A 125 3.13 42.78 26.18
CA GLY A 125 2.94 44.23 26.06
C GLY A 125 1.69 44.76 26.77
N SER A 126 0.67 43.90 26.90
CA SER A 126 -0.60 44.23 27.55
C SER A 126 -0.57 44.12 29.08
N GLN A 127 0.42 43.43 29.65
CA GLN A 127 0.60 43.27 31.12
C GLN A 127 1.54 44.32 31.76
N THR A 128 2.14 45.22 30.98
CA THR A 128 3.13 46.20 31.47
C THR A 128 2.58 47.64 31.60
N LEU A 129 1.26 47.82 31.64
CA LEU A 129 0.57 49.08 31.95
C LEU A 129 -0.36 48.87 33.15
#